data_AF-C1BU56-F1
#
_entry.id   AF-C1BU56-F1
#
_cell.length_a   1.000
_cell.length_b   1.000
_cell.length_c   1.000
_cell.angle_alpha   90.00
_cell.angle_beta   90.00
_cell.angle_gamma   90.00
#
_symmetry.space_group_name_H-M   'P 1'
#
loop_
_entity.id
_entity.type
_entity.pdbx_description
1 polymer ?
#
loop_
_entity_poly.entity_id
_entity_poly.type
_entity_poly.pdbx_seq_one_letter_code
_entity_poly.pdbx_strand_id
1 'polypeptide(L)'
;MKIKAECFYCGNPATASCTTCGLVSFCSEPSHKALHYGHKKDETSFCFPFAVKRNSQLGRHLVATRDIKALEVILEESPLVIGPYISSNNQCLECFKTLDTSPHSCISCNYPFCSQECSQGPWHKIECSAFQKYGHKRDENDNDFYSIITTLRLLSLQESKPEFWNTIMKDMLDHNSDIQEYTPEKWTSYEETVVKKIQSLTKGNADTDTLTRLIGVIDTNGADLNLPHDGKHGKGTGLYLIYSNLNHSCVCNTKTINFQDRRIEMRASVNISKGEQICNQYVRPNKCTLARRTTIKNKWYFDCCCKRCADPTECGSYLGALLCSSCKSVVLPINPLETESNWACKGCSKEYDVEYVMGVLISVGESLEEATPYDPNSYEKILYDTQDLLHPNHYLRIEAELKVAALIGNIPTSSFSKGMPRPAVERKRQCCFHILEVLSLVDPGFNQWRVQILSELTKTKLYLVNLDFNAGLADKVEVFKILQEQQVFQYYLAYNQSIFSRQSK
;
A
#
# COMPACT_ATOMS: atom_id res chain seq x y z
N MET A 1 -14.76 -25.04 33.44
CA MET A 1 -13.36 -25.06 32.93
C MET A 1 -12.88 -23.62 32.79
N LYS A 2 -11.76 -23.24 33.41
CA LYS A 2 -11.14 -21.94 33.10
C LYS A 2 -10.62 -22.03 31.66
N ILE A 3 -11.15 -21.21 30.75
CA ILE A 3 -10.61 -21.07 29.39
C ILE A 3 -9.14 -20.65 29.57
N LYS A 4 -8.21 -21.52 29.17
CA LYS A 4 -6.78 -21.19 29.19
C LYS A 4 -6.58 -20.02 28.23
N ALA A 5 -5.83 -19.00 28.65
CA ALA A 5 -5.48 -17.90 27.78
C ALA A 5 -4.72 -18.43 26.54
N GLU A 6 -4.93 -17.81 25.40
CA GLU A 6 -4.27 -18.15 24.14
C GLU A 6 -3.08 -17.22 23.88
N CYS A 7 -2.07 -17.73 23.19
CA CYS A 7 -0.98 -16.93 22.70
C CYS A 7 -1.47 -15.91 21.67
N PHE A 8 -1.04 -14.65 21.82
CA PHE A 8 -1.46 -13.55 20.96
C PHE A 8 -1.06 -13.70 19.49
N TYR A 9 -0.07 -14.54 19.18
CA TYR A 9 0.43 -14.72 17.81
C TYR A 9 -0.04 -16.04 17.19
N CYS A 10 0.21 -17.18 17.84
CA CYS A 10 -0.09 -18.49 17.27
C CYS A 10 -1.38 -19.16 17.78
N GLY A 11 -2.05 -18.59 18.80
CA GLY A 11 -3.26 -19.16 19.39
C GLY A 11 -3.06 -20.39 20.31
N ASN A 12 -1.83 -20.93 20.44
CA ASN A 12 -1.54 -22.04 21.35
C ASN A 12 -1.82 -21.66 22.82
N PRO A 13 -2.06 -22.64 23.72
CA PRO A 13 -2.23 -22.37 25.15
C PRO A 13 -1.07 -21.54 25.70
N ALA A 14 -1.39 -20.45 26.39
CA ALA A 14 -0.41 -19.55 26.96
C ALA A 14 0.13 -20.05 28.30
N THR A 15 1.39 -19.70 28.56
CA THR A 15 2.13 -19.99 29.79
C THR A 15 2.44 -18.72 30.59
N ALA A 16 2.42 -17.55 29.95
CA ALA A 16 2.64 -16.24 30.58
C ALA A 16 1.75 -15.15 29.95
N SER A 17 1.56 -14.06 30.67
CA SER A 17 0.86 -12.86 30.19
C SER A 17 1.81 -11.66 30.15
N CYS A 18 1.53 -10.68 29.28
CA CYS A 18 2.31 -9.46 29.23
C CYS A 18 2.19 -8.69 30.55
N THR A 19 3.29 -8.50 31.26
CA THR A 19 3.32 -7.80 32.55
C THR A 19 3.15 -6.28 32.40
N THR A 20 3.37 -5.73 31.21
CA THR A 20 3.25 -4.30 30.93
C THR A 20 1.81 -3.88 30.67
N CYS A 21 1.10 -4.56 29.77
CA CYS A 21 -0.27 -4.19 29.39
C CYS A 21 -1.36 -5.08 30.00
N GLY A 22 -1.04 -6.34 30.33
CA GLY A 22 -2.03 -7.34 30.77
C GLY A 22 -3.04 -7.76 29.69
N LEU A 23 -2.92 -7.28 28.44
CA LEU A 23 -3.92 -7.47 27.38
C LEU A 23 -3.69 -8.74 26.54
N VAL A 24 -2.49 -9.30 26.57
CA VAL A 24 -2.11 -10.46 25.75
C VAL A 24 -1.35 -11.51 26.54
N SER A 25 -1.28 -12.73 25.99
CA SER A 25 -0.54 -13.85 26.58
C SER A 25 0.35 -14.56 25.55
N PHE A 26 1.31 -15.38 26.00
CA PHE A 26 2.36 -15.99 25.19
C PHE A 26 2.45 -17.51 25.45
N CYS A 27 2.65 -18.33 24.41
CA CYS A 27 2.81 -19.80 24.56
C CYS A 27 4.22 -20.21 24.99
N SER A 28 5.25 -19.47 24.58
CA SER A 28 6.65 -19.77 24.82
C SER A 28 7.45 -18.48 25.04
N GLU A 29 8.23 -18.46 26.11
CA GLU A 29 9.28 -17.46 26.33
C GLU A 29 10.56 -17.94 25.62
N PRO A 30 11.29 -17.10 24.85
CA PRO A 30 11.05 -15.67 24.58
C PRO A 30 10.45 -15.32 23.21
N SER A 31 10.23 -16.28 22.29
CA SER A 31 10.01 -16.01 20.85
C SER A 31 8.81 -15.11 20.54
N HIS A 32 7.59 -15.52 20.88
CA HIS A 32 6.39 -14.73 20.59
C HIS A 32 6.31 -13.47 21.47
N LYS A 33 6.83 -13.51 22.69
CA LYS A 33 6.90 -12.29 23.51
C LYS A 33 7.69 -11.19 22.82
N ALA A 34 8.82 -11.51 22.20
CA ALA A 34 9.62 -10.54 21.46
C ALA A 34 8.86 -9.88 20.30
N LEU A 35 7.84 -10.56 19.74
CA LEU A 35 6.99 -10.05 18.66
C LEU A 35 5.86 -9.11 19.12
N HIS A 36 5.64 -8.91 20.41
CA HIS A 36 4.53 -8.07 20.92
C HIS A 36 4.91 -6.60 21.10
N TYR A 37 6.20 -6.30 21.07
CA TYR A 37 6.76 -5.04 21.48
C TYR A 37 7.21 -4.24 20.26
N GLY A 38 6.77 -2.97 20.17
CA GLY A 38 7.22 -2.06 19.12
C GLY A 38 8.69 -1.68 19.28
N HIS A 39 9.39 -1.50 18.17
CA HIS A 39 10.73 -0.94 18.18
C HIS A 39 10.66 0.55 18.57
N LYS A 40 11.42 0.98 19.57
CA LYS A 40 11.92 2.36 19.67
C LYS A 40 13.38 2.30 20.07
N LYS A 41 14.22 3.11 19.44
CA LYS A 41 15.65 3.23 19.78
C LYS A 41 15.87 3.87 21.16
N ASP A 42 14.85 4.54 21.71
CA ASP A 42 14.95 5.41 22.88
C ASP A 42 14.11 4.90 24.08
N GLU A 43 14.22 3.61 24.40
CA GLU A 43 13.78 2.96 25.66
C GLU A 43 12.27 2.89 25.99
N THR A 44 11.35 3.41 25.16
CA THR A 44 9.89 3.20 25.37
C THR A 44 9.26 2.31 24.32
N SER A 45 9.55 1.01 24.39
CA SER A 45 8.77 0.02 23.64
C SER A 45 7.31 0.06 24.10
N PHE A 46 6.38 0.04 23.14
CA PHE A 46 4.94 -0.02 23.44
C PHE A 46 4.39 -1.41 23.09
N CYS A 47 3.37 -1.83 23.85
CA CYS A 47 2.65 -3.07 23.60
C CYS A 47 1.71 -2.90 22.41
N PHE A 48 1.78 -3.80 21.43
CA PHE A 48 0.84 -3.81 20.32
C PHE A 48 -0.60 -4.00 20.81
N PRO A 49 -1.56 -3.14 20.44
CA PRO A 49 -2.94 -3.20 20.95
C PRO A 49 -3.79 -4.23 20.19
N PHE A 50 -3.20 -5.35 19.78
CA PHE A 50 -3.88 -6.39 19.01
C PHE A 50 -3.34 -7.79 19.30
N ALA A 51 -4.10 -8.78 18.86
CA ALA A 51 -3.70 -10.18 18.78
C ALA A 51 -4.02 -10.73 17.39
N VAL A 52 -3.20 -11.67 16.91
CA VAL A 52 -3.47 -12.48 15.75
C VAL A 52 -4.54 -13.51 16.10
N LYS A 53 -5.60 -13.57 15.30
CA LYS A 53 -6.66 -14.56 15.36
C LYS A 53 -6.74 -15.31 14.03
N ARG A 54 -7.40 -16.46 14.03
CA ARG A 54 -7.59 -17.30 12.83
C ARG A 54 -9.03 -17.75 12.69
N ASN A 55 -9.55 -17.71 11.47
CA ASN A 55 -10.78 -18.39 11.10
C ASN A 55 -10.69 -18.94 9.67
N SER A 56 -11.71 -19.66 9.22
CA SER A 56 -11.75 -20.29 7.89
C SER A 56 -11.87 -19.28 6.74
N GLN A 57 -12.43 -18.10 6.98
CA GLN A 57 -12.69 -17.10 5.94
C GLN A 57 -11.50 -16.18 5.66
N LEU A 58 -10.82 -15.74 6.73
CA LEU A 58 -9.78 -14.71 6.68
C LEU A 58 -8.38 -15.29 6.86
N GLY A 59 -8.26 -16.57 7.21
CA GLY A 59 -7.02 -17.11 7.73
C GLY A 59 -6.58 -16.34 8.97
N ARG A 60 -5.28 -16.05 9.07
CA ARG A 60 -4.73 -15.20 10.14
C ARG A 60 -5.10 -13.73 9.90
N HIS A 61 -5.47 -13.03 10.95
CA HIS A 61 -5.84 -11.61 10.89
C HIS A 61 -5.62 -10.94 12.25
N LEU A 62 -5.42 -9.62 12.25
CA LEU A 62 -5.24 -8.86 13.48
C LEU A 62 -6.60 -8.43 14.07
N VAL A 63 -6.74 -8.54 15.39
CA VAL A 63 -7.95 -8.13 16.14
C VAL A 63 -7.53 -7.24 17.31
N ALA A 64 -8.20 -6.09 17.46
CA ALA A 64 -7.91 -5.13 18.51
C ALA A 64 -8.18 -5.72 19.91
N THR A 65 -7.23 -5.59 20.84
CA THR A 65 -7.37 -6.10 22.23
C THR A 65 -7.99 -5.07 23.18
N ARG A 66 -8.07 -3.82 22.73
CA ARG A 66 -8.72 -2.68 23.38
C ARG A 66 -9.22 -1.69 22.32
N ASP A 67 -9.93 -0.66 22.74
CA ASP A 67 -10.25 0.46 21.86
C ASP A 67 -8.96 1.20 21.46
N ILE A 68 -8.87 1.58 20.19
CA ILE A 68 -7.74 2.30 19.58
C ILE A 68 -8.30 3.58 18.98
N LYS A 69 -7.70 4.72 19.34
CA LYS A 69 -8.14 6.02 18.81
C LYS A 69 -7.59 6.25 17.41
N ALA A 70 -8.31 7.01 16.59
CA ALA A 70 -7.77 7.51 15.33
C ALA A 70 -6.38 8.14 15.55
N LEU A 71 -5.46 7.88 14.63
CA LEU A 71 -4.06 8.34 14.60
C LEU A 71 -3.11 7.68 15.60
N GLU A 72 -3.61 6.82 16.48
CA GLU A 72 -2.79 6.06 17.41
C GLU A 72 -1.86 5.08 16.66
N VAL A 73 -0.62 4.94 17.14
CA VAL A 73 0.32 3.94 16.62
C VAL A 73 -0.13 2.56 17.07
N ILE A 74 -0.32 1.67 16.10
CA ILE A 74 -0.72 0.29 16.32
C ILE A 74 0.49 -0.65 16.24
N LEU A 75 1.37 -0.42 15.27
CA LEU A 75 2.56 -1.25 15.00
C LEU A 75 3.73 -0.37 14.61
N GLU A 76 4.92 -0.71 15.09
CA GLU A 76 6.18 -0.21 14.57
C GLU A 76 7.17 -1.38 14.49
N GLU A 77 7.63 -1.69 13.28
CA GLU A 77 8.42 -2.90 12.99
C GLU A 77 9.59 -2.60 12.06
N SER A 78 10.75 -3.21 12.35
CA SER A 78 11.90 -3.23 11.45
C SER A 78 11.88 -4.53 10.63
N PRO A 79 12.38 -4.52 9.39
CA PRO A 79 12.35 -5.71 8.56
C PRO A 79 13.27 -6.78 9.14
N LEU A 80 12.81 -8.03 9.10
CA LEU A 80 13.62 -9.19 9.48
C LEU A 80 14.67 -9.50 8.41
N VAL A 81 14.29 -9.36 7.15
CA VAL A 81 15.12 -9.54 5.96
C VAL A 81 14.80 -8.41 4.99
N ILE A 82 15.82 -7.87 4.32
CA ILE A 82 15.65 -7.02 3.15
C ILE A 82 16.52 -7.52 2.01
N GLY A 83 16.15 -7.19 0.78
CA GLY A 83 16.98 -7.47 -0.37
C GLY A 83 16.38 -6.95 -1.69
N PRO A 84 17.12 -7.09 -2.79
CA PRO A 84 16.63 -6.74 -4.13
C PRO A 84 15.41 -7.59 -4.51
N TYR A 85 14.63 -7.13 -5.49
CA TYR A 85 13.68 -8.02 -6.18
C TYR A 85 14.46 -9.03 -7.03
N ILE A 86 13.82 -10.15 -7.37
CA ILE A 86 14.39 -11.21 -8.22
C ILE A 86 14.92 -10.62 -9.53
N SER A 87 14.12 -9.77 -10.17
CA SER A 87 14.55 -8.94 -11.29
C SER A 87 14.87 -7.53 -10.77
N SER A 88 16.16 -7.23 -10.65
CA SER A 88 16.65 -5.92 -10.20
C SER A 88 17.79 -5.42 -11.08
N ASN A 89 17.89 -4.10 -11.22
CA ASN A 89 19.04 -3.45 -11.83
C ASN A 89 20.29 -3.65 -10.98
N ASN A 90 21.47 -3.40 -11.56
CA ASN A 90 22.72 -3.37 -10.82
C ASN A 90 22.68 -2.31 -9.70
N GLN A 91 22.69 -2.75 -8.45
CA GLN A 91 22.49 -1.88 -7.29
C GLN A 91 23.25 -2.37 -6.06
N CYS A 92 23.62 -1.47 -5.17
CA CYS A 92 24.30 -1.81 -3.92
C CYS A 92 23.42 -2.66 -3.01
N LEU A 93 23.93 -3.80 -2.52
CA LEU A 93 23.18 -4.72 -1.65
C LEU A 93 22.91 -4.24 -0.22
N GLU A 94 23.52 -3.12 0.18
CA GLU A 94 23.36 -2.51 1.50
C GLU A 94 22.37 -1.33 1.48
N CYS A 95 22.57 -0.39 0.54
CA CYS A 95 21.79 0.86 0.48
C CYS A 95 20.87 0.98 -0.74
N PHE A 96 20.89 0.02 -1.67
CA PHE A 96 20.06 -0.02 -2.89
C PHE A 96 20.33 1.10 -3.91
N LYS A 97 21.40 1.88 -3.74
CA LYS A 97 21.84 2.84 -4.75
C LYS A 97 22.21 2.13 -6.05
N THR A 98 21.71 2.58 -7.19
CA THR A 98 22.06 2.03 -8.51
C THR A 98 23.54 2.25 -8.80
N LEU A 99 24.13 1.31 -9.55
CA LEU A 99 25.55 1.26 -9.82
C LEU A 99 25.79 1.33 -11.34
N ASP A 100 26.04 2.54 -11.83
CA ASP A 100 26.48 2.76 -13.23
C ASP A 100 27.91 2.27 -13.45
N THR A 101 28.73 2.41 -12.41
CA THR A 101 30.06 1.80 -12.29
C THR A 101 30.12 0.97 -11.02
N SER A 102 31.06 0.03 -10.95
CA SER A 102 31.31 -0.79 -9.76
C SER A 102 32.62 -0.32 -9.08
N PRO A 103 32.63 0.86 -8.42
CA PRO A 103 33.88 1.44 -7.89
C PRO A 103 34.49 0.62 -6.75
N HIS A 104 33.67 -0.18 -6.06
CA HIS A 104 34.11 -1.04 -4.97
C HIS A 104 33.49 -2.42 -5.12
N SER A 105 34.30 -3.48 -4.97
CA SER A 105 33.83 -4.85 -4.89
C SER A 105 34.21 -5.46 -3.54
N CYS A 106 33.33 -6.28 -2.97
CA CYS A 106 33.65 -7.03 -1.77
C CYS A 106 34.73 -8.08 -2.09
N ILE A 107 35.82 -8.08 -1.33
CA ILE A 107 36.98 -8.96 -1.57
C ILE A 107 36.60 -10.45 -1.45
N SER A 108 35.65 -10.76 -0.56
CA SER A 108 35.24 -12.13 -0.27
C SER A 108 34.30 -12.73 -1.32
N CYS A 109 33.32 -11.96 -1.81
CA CYS A 109 32.26 -12.48 -2.69
C CYS A 109 32.18 -11.81 -4.07
N ASN A 110 32.99 -10.79 -4.35
CA ASN A 110 33.02 -10.01 -5.59
C ASN A 110 31.73 -9.24 -5.96
N TYR A 111 30.81 -9.02 -5.01
CA TYR A 111 29.65 -8.14 -5.25
C TYR A 111 30.06 -6.67 -5.32
N PRO A 112 29.42 -5.85 -6.18
CA PRO A 112 29.70 -4.43 -6.30
C PRO A 112 28.94 -3.59 -5.27
N PHE A 113 29.55 -2.49 -4.84
CA PHE A 113 29.03 -1.56 -3.84
C PHE A 113 29.33 -0.12 -4.23
N CYS A 114 28.50 0.81 -3.74
CA CYS A 114 28.71 2.23 -3.99
C CYS A 114 29.85 2.83 -3.12
N SER A 115 30.32 2.12 -2.09
CA SER A 115 31.31 2.58 -1.13
C SER A 115 31.93 1.40 -0.36
N GLN A 116 33.07 1.62 0.30
CA GLN A 116 33.70 0.64 1.18
C GLN A 116 32.87 0.39 2.45
N GLU A 117 32.17 1.39 2.95
CA GLU A 117 31.30 1.26 4.12
C GLU A 117 30.14 0.30 3.82
N CYS A 118 29.53 0.45 2.63
CA CYS A 118 28.44 -0.43 2.21
C CYS A 118 28.91 -1.88 1.98
N SER A 119 30.15 -2.10 1.51
CA SER A 119 30.70 -3.46 1.36
C SER A 119 31.02 -4.15 2.68
N GLN A 120 30.92 -3.43 3.80
CA GLN A 120 31.06 -3.95 5.16
C GLN A 120 29.76 -3.84 5.97
N GLY A 121 28.67 -3.47 5.30
CA GLY A 121 27.37 -3.24 5.93
C GLY A 121 26.72 -4.50 6.52
N PRO A 122 25.84 -4.34 7.52
CA PRO A 122 25.22 -5.46 8.22
C PRO A 122 24.33 -6.32 7.31
N TRP A 123 23.64 -5.74 6.32
CA TRP A 123 22.82 -6.53 5.41
C TRP A 123 23.68 -7.36 4.48
N HIS A 124 24.74 -6.77 3.93
CA HIS A 124 25.65 -7.48 3.05
C HIS A 124 26.29 -8.71 3.71
N LYS A 125 26.66 -8.59 4.99
CA LYS A 125 27.33 -9.68 5.72
C LYS A 125 26.56 -10.99 5.66
N ILE A 126 25.23 -10.96 5.59
CA ILE A 126 24.36 -12.14 5.62
C ILE A 126 24.63 -13.04 4.41
N GLU A 127 24.41 -12.55 3.18
CA GLU A 127 24.67 -13.34 1.97
C GLU A 127 26.17 -13.56 1.75
N CYS A 128 27.01 -12.62 2.17
CA CYS A 128 28.47 -12.75 2.03
C CYS A 128 29.01 -13.95 2.82
N SER A 129 28.51 -14.16 4.03
CA SER A 129 28.84 -15.34 4.84
C SER A 129 28.41 -16.64 4.16
N ALA A 130 27.23 -16.66 3.52
CA ALA A 130 26.80 -17.82 2.73
C ALA A 130 27.72 -18.07 1.53
N PHE A 131 28.07 -17.03 0.77
CA PHE A 131 29.01 -17.17 -0.35
C PHE A 131 30.37 -17.70 0.11
N GLN A 132 30.92 -17.16 1.21
CA GLN A 132 32.19 -17.62 1.79
C GLN A 132 32.13 -19.08 2.25
N LYS A 133 31.06 -19.47 2.94
CA LYS A 133 30.83 -20.86 3.41
C LYS A 133 30.94 -21.88 2.28
N TYR A 134 30.45 -21.53 1.09
CA TYR A 134 30.47 -22.41 -0.08
C TYR A 134 31.60 -22.13 -1.06
N GLY A 135 32.50 -21.17 -0.77
CA GLY A 135 33.62 -20.80 -1.64
C GLY A 135 33.19 -20.14 -2.95
N HIS A 136 32.04 -19.46 -2.95
CA HIS A 136 31.45 -18.85 -4.14
C HIS A 136 31.83 -17.37 -4.27
N LYS A 137 32.06 -16.92 -5.50
CA LYS A 137 32.25 -15.51 -5.86
C LYS A 137 31.35 -15.16 -7.04
N ARG A 138 30.91 -13.90 -7.10
CA ARG A 138 30.15 -13.35 -8.21
C ARG A 138 30.88 -13.55 -9.53
N ASP A 139 30.18 -14.15 -10.48
CA ASP A 139 30.49 -14.05 -11.90
C ASP A 139 29.95 -12.72 -12.43
N GLU A 140 30.82 -11.91 -13.02
CA GLU A 140 30.46 -10.61 -13.56
C GLU A 140 29.61 -10.72 -14.83
N ASN A 141 29.62 -11.87 -15.50
CA ASN A 141 28.82 -12.15 -16.69
C ASN A 141 27.42 -12.67 -16.36
N ASP A 142 27.13 -12.99 -15.08
CA ASP A 142 25.80 -13.43 -14.67
C ASP A 142 24.88 -12.23 -14.45
N ASN A 143 23.99 -12.00 -15.41
CA ASN A 143 23.02 -10.90 -15.38
C ASN A 143 21.94 -11.08 -14.30
N ASP A 144 21.72 -12.31 -13.84
CA ASP A 144 20.67 -12.65 -12.87
C ASP A 144 21.27 -12.86 -11.47
N PHE A 145 22.49 -12.39 -11.21
CA PHE A 145 23.17 -12.71 -9.95
C PHE A 145 22.45 -12.15 -8.71
N TYR A 146 21.67 -11.07 -8.86
CA TYR A 146 20.85 -10.50 -7.78
C TYR A 146 19.62 -11.35 -7.40
N SER A 147 19.19 -12.26 -8.28
CA SER A 147 17.93 -13.03 -8.11
C SER A 147 17.90 -13.87 -6.83
N ILE A 148 19.07 -14.35 -6.40
CA ILE A 148 19.22 -15.27 -5.26
C ILE A 148 19.37 -14.55 -3.92
N ILE A 149 19.63 -13.24 -3.89
CA ILE A 149 20.11 -12.57 -2.67
C ILE A 149 19.09 -12.59 -1.55
N THR A 150 17.85 -12.19 -1.84
CA THR A 150 16.81 -12.11 -0.81
C THR A 150 16.46 -13.49 -0.28
N THR A 151 16.38 -14.50 -1.17
CA THR A 151 16.15 -15.90 -0.79
C THR A 151 17.30 -16.46 0.05
N LEU A 152 18.56 -16.18 -0.28
CA LEU A 152 19.73 -16.58 0.51
C LEU A 152 19.78 -15.93 1.89
N ARG A 153 19.44 -14.64 1.98
CA ARG A 153 19.33 -13.94 3.28
C ARG A 153 18.25 -14.57 4.15
N LEU A 154 17.12 -14.96 3.54
CA LEU A 154 16.03 -15.63 4.25
C LEU A 154 16.42 -17.06 4.68
N LEU A 155 17.09 -17.82 3.80
CA LEU A 155 17.61 -19.16 4.11
C LEU A 155 18.60 -19.14 5.28
N SER A 156 19.41 -18.09 5.39
CA SER A 156 20.38 -17.92 6.48
C SER A 156 19.74 -17.81 7.87
N LEU A 157 18.44 -17.50 7.97
CA LEU A 157 17.72 -17.50 9.24
C LEU A 157 17.58 -18.91 9.83
N GLN A 158 17.66 -19.96 9.02
CA GLN A 158 17.63 -21.35 9.49
C GLN A 158 18.71 -21.61 10.54
N GLU A 159 19.91 -21.05 10.35
CA GLU A 159 21.04 -21.18 11.28
C GLU A 159 21.10 -20.00 12.26
N SER A 160 20.86 -18.77 11.79
CA SER A 160 21.12 -17.56 12.58
C SER A 160 19.98 -17.12 13.51
N LYS A 161 18.72 -17.42 13.15
CA LYS A 161 17.52 -17.08 13.95
C LYS A 161 16.41 -18.15 13.82
N PRO A 162 16.63 -19.38 14.33
CA PRO A 162 15.72 -20.51 14.15
C PRO A 162 14.28 -20.25 14.60
N GLU A 163 14.07 -19.39 15.60
CA GLU A 163 12.75 -19.01 16.11
C GLU A 163 11.90 -18.27 15.07
N PHE A 164 12.51 -17.36 14.31
CA PHE A 164 11.83 -16.65 13.23
C PHE A 164 11.70 -17.52 12.00
N TRP A 165 12.72 -18.33 11.69
CA TRP A 165 12.65 -19.34 10.63
C TRP A 165 11.44 -20.26 10.79
N ASN A 166 11.26 -20.83 11.98
CA ASN A 166 10.12 -21.71 12.27
C ASN A 166 8.78 -21.00 12.11
N THR A 167 8.71 -19.73 12.52
CA THR A 167 7.51 -18.89 12.35
C THR A 167 7.20 -18.65 10.87
N ILE A 168 8.22 -18.32 10.07
CA ILE A 168 8.07 -18.11 8.62
C ILE A 168 7.56 -19.38 7.96
N MET A 169 8.28 -20.49 8.15
CA MET A 169 7.98 -21.76 7.49
C MET A 169 6.60 -22.28 7.86
N LYS A 170 6.19 -22.12 9.12
CA LYS A 170 4.91 -22.61 9.61
C LYS A 170 3.73 -21.71 9.27
N ASP A 171 3.88 -20.40 9.46
CA ASP A 171 2.72 -19.53 9.56
C ASP A 171 2.51 -18.61 8.34
N MET A 172 3.56 -18.19 7.61
CA MET A 172 3.42 -17.23 6.49
C MET A 172 2.84 -17.88 5.22
N LEU A 173 2.03 -17.16 4.44
CA LEU A 173 1.48 -17.70 3.17
C LEU A 173 2.53 -17.63 2.06
N ASP A 174 2.56 -18.59 1.13
CA ASP A 174 3.43 -18.53 -0.07
C ASP A 174 2.68 -18.41 -1.40
N HIS A 175 1.42 -18.85 -1.45
CA HIS A 175 0.63 -18.97 -2.68
C HIS A 175 1.34 -19.76 -3.79
N ASN A 176 2.21 -20.71 -3.44
CA ASN A 176 2.97 -21.47 -4.45
C ASN A 176 2.04 -22.25 -5.40
N SER A 177 1.00 -22.88 -4.87
CA SER A 177 0.01 -23.59 -5.70
C SER A 177 -0.72 -22.65 -6.65
N ASP A 178 -1.10 -21.45 -6.19
CA ASP A 178 -1.75 -20.45 -7.03
C ASP A 178 -0.80 -19.90 -8.11
N ILE A 179 0.48 -19.68 -7.77
CA ILE A 179 1.50 -19.24 -8.74
C ILE A 179 1.68 -20.30 -9.84
N GLN A 180 1.71 -21.58 -9.48
CA GLN A 180 1.82 -22.69 -10.46
C GLN A 180 0.60 -22.79 -11.37
N GLU A 181 -0.60 -22.61 -10.83
CA GLU A 181 -1.85 -22.74 -11.58
C GLU A 181 -2.10 -21.54 -12.50
N TYR A 182 -1.96 -20.32 -11.97
CA TYR A 182 -2.37 -19.10 -12.67
C TYR A 182 -1.22 -18.36 -13.38
N THR A 183 0.04 -18.61 -13.01
CA THR A 183 1.23 -17.95 -13.59
C THR A 183 2.40 -18.93 -13.77
N PRO A 184 2.23 -20.03 -14.53
CA PRO A 184 3.25 -21.09 -14.66
C PRO A 184 4.59 -20.59 -15.21
N GLU A 185 4.60 -19.56 -16.05
CA GLU A 185 5.83 -18.92 -16.55
C GLU A 185 6.65 -18.25 -15.44
N LYS A 186 5.97 -17.63 -14.46
CA LYS A 186 6.61 -17.05 -13.28
C LYS A 186 7.22 -18.14 -12.40
N TRP A 187 6.51 -19.26 -12.24
CA TRP A 187 7.01 -20.43 -11.51
C TRP A 187 8.29 -21.00 -12.14
N THR A 188 8.27 -21.25 -13.45
CA THR A 188 9.46 -21.73 -14.19
C THR A 188 10.65 -20.78 -14.03
N SER A 189 10.40 -19.46 -14.09
CA SER A 189 11.45 -18.46 -13.87
C SER A 189 12.07 -18.57 -12.46
N TYR A 190 11.26 -18.81 -11.42
CA TYR A 190 11.76 -19.03 -10.05
C TYR A 190 12.66 -20.27 -9.95
N GLU A 191 12.25 -21.36 -10.57
CA GLU A 191 13.04 -22.60 -10.58
C GLU A 191 14.40 -22.39 -11.27
N GLU A 192 14.40 -21.73 -12.43
CA GLU A 192 15.61 -21.54 -13.24
C GLU A 192 16.57 -20.50 -12.68
N THR A 193 16.05 -19.34 -12.28
CA THR A 193 16.86 -18.19 -11.91
C THR A 193 17.23 -18.16 -10.43
N VAL A 194 16.47 -18.85 -9.57
CA VAL A 194 16.70 -18.83 -8.11
C VAL A 194 17.02 -20.23 -7.58
N VAL A 195 16.12 -21.21 -7.75
CA VAL A 195 16.27 -22.53 -7.11
C VAL A 195 17.52 -23.26 -7.61
N LYS A 196 17.68 -23.45 -8.92
CA LYS A 196 18.85 -24.13 -9.51
C LYS A 196 20.16 -23.44 -9.13
N LYS A 197 20.19 -22.11 -9.08
CA LYS A 197 21.38 -21.34 -8.71
C LYS A 197 21.75 -21.52 -7.24
N ILE A 198 20.78 -21.43 -6.32
CA ILE A 198 21.03 -21.63 -4.89
C ILE A 198 21.41 -23.10 -4.62
N GLN A 199 20.81 -24.07 -5.28
CA GLN A 199 21.20 -25.47 -5.17
C GLN A 199 22.63 -25.71 -5.63
N SER A 200 23.02 -25.15 -6.78
CA SER A 200 24.39 -25.20 -7.28
C SER A 200 25.37 -24.59 -6.27
N LEU A 201 25.06 -23.39 -5.77
CA LEU A 201 25.87 -22.68 -4.76
C LEU A 201 26.01 -23.49 -3.47
N THR A 202 24.91 -24.01 -2.96
CA THR A 202 24.86 -24.75 -1.68
C THR A 202 25.29 -26.20 -1.81
N LYS A 203 25.73 -26.64 -3.00
CA LYS A 203 26.09 -28.04 -3.32
C LYS A 203 24.97 -29.03 -3.01
N GLY A 204 23.72 -28.60 -3.21
CA GLY A 204 22.52 -29.39 -2.98
C GLY A 204 22.04 -29.43 -1.53
N ASN A 205 22.65 -28.69 -0.60
CA ASN A 205 22.24 -28.68 0.81
C ASN A 205 20.89 -27.98 1.04
N ALA A 206 20.45 -27.12 0.13
CA ALA A 206 19.13 -26.50 0.18
C ALA A 206 18.17 -27.22 -0.80
N ASP A 207 17.13 -27.85 -0.27
CA ASP A 207 16.16 -28.59 -1.08
C ASP A 207 15.18 -27.68 -1.83
N THR A 208 14.57 -28.20 -2.90
CA THR A 208 13.64 -27.47 -3.77
C THR A 208 12.41 -26.96 -3.02
N ASP A 209 11.84 -27.77 -2.13
CA ASP A 209 10.60 -27.43 -1.41
C ASP A 209 10.86 -26.25 -0.47
N THR A 210 11.99 -26.27 0.25
CA THR A 210 12.43 -25.15 1.08
C THR A 210 12.62 -23.88 0.24
N LEU A 211 13.35 -23.96 -0.87
CA LEU A 211 13.65 -22.76 -1.68
C LEU A 211 12.40 -22.15 -2.32
N THR A 212 11.53 -22.98 -2.90
CA THR A 212 10.28 -22.50 -3.49
C THR A 212 9.35 -21.93 -2.43
N ARG A 213 9.31 -22.53 -1.23
CA ARG A 213 8.59 -21.99 -0.08
C ARG A 213 9.08 -20.58 0.30
N LEU A 214 10.39 -20.37 0.37
CA LEU A 214 10.97 -19.07 0.69
C LEU A 214 10.65 -18.00 -0.36
N ILE A 215 10.72 -18.36 -1.64
CA ILE A 215 10.41 -17.46 -2.74
C ILE A 215 8.95 -17.01 -2.67
N GLY A 216 8.01 -17.94 -2.50
CA GLY A 216 6.59 -17.60 -2.39
C GLY A 216 6.26 -16.77 -1.14
N VAL A 217 6.95 -17.01 0.00
CA VAL A 217 6.83 -16.14 1.19
C VAL A 217 7.22 -14.71 0.84
N ILE A 218 8.36 -14.49 0.17
CA ILE A 218 8.83 -13.15 -0.20
C ILE A 218 7.85 -12.50 -1.18
N ASP A 219 7.39 -13.24 -2.19
CA ASP A 219 6.47 -12.74 -3.22
C ASP A 219 5.11 -12.31 -2.63
N THR A 220 4.59 -13.12 -1.70
CA THR A 220 3.28 -12.90 -1.08
C THR A 220 3.31 -11.81 0.01
N ASN A 221 4.36 -11.80 0.84
CA ASN A 221 4.38 -11.04 2.09
C ASN A 221 5.37 -9.88 2.11
N GLY A 222 6.25 -9.79 1.11
CA GLY A 222 7.25 -8.74 1.00
C GLY A 222 6.59 -7.38 0.81
N ALA A 223 7.06 -6.39 1.57
CA ALA A 223 6.66 -5.00 1.43
C ALA A 223 7.76 -4.19 0.74
N ASP A 224 7.37 -3.37 -0.23
CA ASP A 224 8.27 -2.48 -0.94
C ASP A 224 9.00 -1.54 0.05
N LEU A 225 10.32 -1.45 -0.06
CA LEU A 225 11.11 -0.53 0.73
C LEU A 225 10.88 0.91 0.27
N ASN A 226 10.71 1.84 1.22
CA ASN A 226 10.73 3.27 0.91
C ASN A 226 12.18 3.74 0.76
N LEU A 227 12.68 3.72 -0.47
CA LEU A 227 14.02 4.21 -0.82
C LEU A 227 13.94 5.65 -1.34
N PRO A 228 15.04 6.44 -1.28
CA PRO A 228 15.04 7.80 -1.81
C PRO A 228 14.59 7.87 -3.28
N HIS A 229 13.63 8.73 -3.59
CA HIS A 229 13.11 8.96 -4.94
C HIS A 229 13.96 9.97 -5.73
N ASP A 230 15.28 9.77 -5.74
CA ASP A 230 16.25 10.66 -6.38
C ASP A 230 16.68 10.19 -7.79
N GLY A 231 16.09 9.10 -8.28
CA GLY A 231 16.46 8.44 -9.53
C GLY A 231 17.80 7.69 -9.47
N LYS A 232 18.41 7.58 -8.29
CA LYS A 232 19.72 6.93 -8.06
C LYS A 232 19.62 5.71 -7.16
N HIS A 233 18.41 5.32 -6.76
CA HIS A 233 18.15 4.11 -6.00
C HIS A 233 17.26 3.19 -6.83
N GLY A 234 17.60 1.91 -6.80
CA GLY A 234 16.79 0.88 -7.42
C GLY A 234 15.61 0.51 -6.53
N LYS A 235 15.25 -0.76 -6.52
CA LYS A 235 14.09 -1.25 -5.78
C LYS A 235 14.48 -2.39 -4.85
N GLY A 236 13.77 -2.51 -3.73
CA GLY A 236 13.97 -3.59 -2.78
C GLY A 236 12.69 -3.95 -2.04
N THR A 237 12.71 -5.14 -1.46
CA THR A 237 11.62 -5.68 -0.65
C THR A 237 12.12 -5.98 0.76
N GLY A 238 11.24 -5.87 1.74
CA GLY A 238 11.47 -6.25 3.13
C GLY A 238 10.40 -7.20 3.66
N LEU A 239 10.80 -8.16 4.48
CA LEU A 239 9.89 -9.07 5.17
C LEU A 239 9.69 -8.59 6.62
N TYR A 240 8.42 -8.38 7.00
CA TYR A 240 8.02 -7.83 8.31
C TYR A 240 7.02 -8.80 8.94
N LEU A 241 7.45 -9.55 9.96
CA LEU A 241 6.71 -10.72 10.45
C LEU A 241 5.31 -10.37 10.93
N ILE A 242 5.16 -9.29 11.68
CA ILE A 242 3.87 -8.91 12.27
C ILE A 242 3.01 -8.17 11.24
N TYR A 243 3.61 -7.23 10.52
CA TYR A 243 2.94 -6.47 9.46
C TYR A 243 2.30 -7.38 8.41
N SER A 244 2.95 -8.48 8.01
CA SER A 244 2.41 -9.43 7.02
C SER A 244 1.17 -10.22 7.49
N ASN A 245 0.73 -10.08 8.75
CA ASN A 245 -0.55 -10.64 9.24
C ASN A 245 -1.74 -9.70 9.04
N LEU A 246 -1.52 -8.47 8.55
CA LEU A 246 -2.60 -7.58 8.20
C LEU A 246 -3.37 -8.15 7.02
N ASN A 247 -4.69 -8.03 7.05
CA ASN A 247 -5.54 -8.40 5.93
C ASN A 247 -6.05 -7.16 5.20
N HIS A 248 -6.51 -7.38 3.98
CA HIS A 248 -7.10 -6.35 3.15
C HIS A 248 -8.56 -6.06 3.50
N SER A 249 -8.92 -4.77 3.53
CA SER A 249 -10.29 -4.30 3.30
C SER A 249 -10.28 -3.10 2.36
N CYS A 250 -11.23 -3.02 1.42
CA CYS A 250 -11.37 -1.85 0.54
C CYS A 250 -11.88 -0.60 1.28
N VAL A 251 -12.39 -0.78 2.51
CA VAL A 251 -12.64 0.28 3.50
C VAL A 251 -11.85 -0.12 4.74
N CYS A 252 -10.58 0.29 4.78
CA CYS A 252 -9.63 -0.05 5.84
C CYS A 252 -9.73 0.90 7.03
N ASN A 253 -9.26 0.46 8.19
CA ASN A 253 -9.21 1.28 9.40
C ASN A 253 -7.77 1.66 9.83
N THR A 254 -6.78 1.38 8.99
CA THR A 254 -5.38 1.76 9.21
C THR A 254 -4.71 2.41 8.01
N LYS A 255 -3.57 3.07 8.24
CA LYS A 255 -2.61 3.47 7.21
C LYS A 255 -1.19 3.07 7.59
N THR A 256 -0.43 2.65 6.59
CA THR A 256 0.98 2.30 6.69
C THR A 256 1.86 3.48 6.29
N ILE A 257 2.91 3.72 7.08
CA ILE A 257 3.99 4.65 6.80
C ILE A 257 5.25 3.82 6.66
N ASN A 258 5.87 3.87 5.47
CA ASN A 258 7.16 3.26 5.23
C ASN A 258 8.23 4.34 5.40
N PHE A 259 9.23 4.12 6.25
CA PHE A 259 10.32 5.05 6.49
C PHE A 259 11.55 4.73 5.65
N GLN A 260 12.40 5.74 5.41
CA GLN A 260 13.67 5.57 4.69
C GLN A 260 14.70 4.72 5.45
N ASP A 261 14.60 4.65 6.77
CA ASP A 261 15.38 3.70 7.58
C ASP A 261 14.88 2.25 7.48
N ARG A 262 13.89 2.02 6.60
CA ARG A 262 13.21 0.76 6.29
C ARG A 262 12.26 0.28 7.38
N ARG A 263 11.96 1.07 8.41
CA ARG A 263 10.88 0.70 9.35
C ARG A 263 9.52 0.89 8.70
N ILE A 264 8.55 0.13 9.19
CA ILE A 264 7.13 0.34 8.93
C ILE A 264 6.45 0.76 10.23
N GLU A 265 5.59 1.77 10.15
CA GLU A 265 4.65 2.13 11.20
C GLU A 265 3.22 2.05 10.67
N MET A 266 2.33 1.47 11.45
CA MET A 266 0.90 1.44 11.15
C MET A 266 0.14 2.25 12.18
N ARG A 267 -0.76 3.11 11.70
CA ARG A 267 -1.66 3.91 12.55
C ARG A 267 -3.11 3.64 12.23
N ALA A 268 -3.97 3.83 13.22
CA ALA A 268 -5.41 3.86 12.99
C ALA A 268 -5.79 5.08 12.13
N SER A 269 -6.59 4.91 11.09
CA SER A 269 -7.15 6.03 10.30
C SER A 269 -8.46 6.56 10.89
N VAL A 270 -9.16 5.69 11.63
CA VAL A 270 -10.42 5.93 12.34
C VAL A 270 -10.35 5.31 13.74
N ASN A 271 -11.34 5.53 14.60
CA ASN A 271 -11.43 4.79 15.85
C ASN A 271 -11.72 3.30 15.56
N ILE A 272 -11.04 2.40 16.27
CA ILE A 272 -11.21 0.95 16.14
C ILE A 272 -11.67 0.42 17.49
N SER A 273 -12.78 -0.30 17.51
CA SER A 273 -13.34 -0.84 18.75
C SER A 273 -12.60 -2.12 19.18
N LYS A 274 -12.56 -2.41 20.48
CA LYS A 274 -12.08 -3.70 20.99
C LYS A 274 -12.81 -4.86 20.29
N GLY A 275 -12.05 -5.85 19.81
CA GLY A 275 -12.59 -7.01 19.10
C GLY A 275 -12.84 -6.77 17.61
N GLU A 276 -12.67 -5.54 17.11
CA GLU A 276 -12.73 -5.26 15.68
C GLU A 276 -11.46 -5.74 14.97
N GLN A 277 -11.61 -6.20 13.73
CA GLN A 277 -10.49 -6.54 12.87
C GLN A 277 -9.70 -5.29 12.50
N ILE A 278 -8.38 -5.37 12.57
CA ILE A 278 -7.47 -4.34 12.07
C ILE A 278 -7.08 -4.73 10.65
N CYS A 279 -7.37 -3.87 9.69
CA CYS A 279 -7.21 -4.17 8.27
C CYS A 279 -6.63 -2.97 7.51
N ASN A 280 -5.82 -3.28 6.49
CA ASN A 280 -5.15 -2.31 5.66
C ASN A 280 -5.66 -2.35 4.21
N GLN A 281 -5.21 -1.40 3.41
CA GLN A 281 -5.62 -1.25 2.02
C GLN A 281 -4.47 -1.57 1.07
N TYR A 282 -4.65 -2.60 0.23
CA TYR A 282 -3.61 -3.09 -0.68
C TYR A 282 -3.62 -2.40 -2.05
N VAL A 283 -4.78 -1.86 -2.42
CA VAL A 283 -5.03 -1.22 -3.73
C VAL A 283 -5.61 0.17 -3.52
N ARG A 284 -5.42 1.10 -4.46
CA ARG A 284 -5.87 2.49 -4.32
C ARG A 284 -7.39 2.62 -4.05
N PRO A 285 -7.83 3.59 -3.22
CA PRO A 285 -9.23 3.68 -2.78
C PRO A 285 -10.19 4.15 -3.86
N ASN A 286 -9.69 4.93 -4.82
CA ASN A 286 -10.53 5.56 -5.83
C ASN A 286 -11.03 4.57 -6.89
N LYS A 287 -10.31 3.50 -7.23
CA LYS A 287 -10.75 2.51 -8.24
C LYS A 287 -12.08 1.86 -7.84
N CYS A 288 -12.89 1.43 -8.82
CA CYS A 288 -14.16 0.71 -8.61
C CYS A 288 -13.98 -0.77 -8.20
N THR A 289 -15.06 -1.42 -7.78
CA THR A 289 -15.03 -2.82 -7.28
C THR A 289 -14.45 -3.80 -8.30
N LEU A 290 -14.87 -3.71 -9.56
CA LEU A 290 -14.37 -4.57 -10.64
C LEU A 290 -12.85 -4.46 -10.78
N ALA A 291 -12.33 -3.24 -10.95
CA ALA A 291 -10.89 -2.98 -11.09
C ALA A 291 -10.07 -3.40 -9.86
N ARG A 292 -10.59 -3.17 -8.64
CA ARG A 292 -9.92 -3.57 -7.40
C ARG A 292 -9.87 -5.09 -7.24
N ARG A 293 -11.00 -5.79 -7.42
CA ARG A 293 -11.08 -7.25 -7.28
C ARG A 293 -10.16 -7.96 -8.27
N THR A 294 -10.12 -7.53 -9.53
CA THR A 294 -9.18 -8.07 -10.53
C THR A 294 -7.72 -7.87 -10.10
N THR A 295 -7.35 -6.66 -9.65
CA THR A 295 -5.98 -6.38 -9.17
C THR A 295 -5.64 -7.27 -7.96
N ILE A 296 -6.58 -7.44 -7.03
CA ILE A 296 -6.37 -8.21 -5.81
C ILE A 296 -6.17 -9.69 -6.13
N LYS A 297 -7.05 -10.25 -6.98
CA LYS A 297 -6.98 -11.65 -7.41
C LYS A 297 -5.67 -11.96 -8.13
N ASN A 298 -5.24 -11.08 -9.05
CA ASN A 298 -4.03 -11.31 -9.83
C ASN A 298 -2.73 -11.21 -9.01
N LYS A 299 -2.72 -10.43 -7.91
CA LYS A 299 -1.51 -10.19 -7.12
C LYS A 299 -1.46 -10.98 -5.81
N TRP A 300 -2.60 -11.25 -5.18
CA TRP A 300 -2.68 -11.93 -3.88
C TRP A 300 -3.59 -13.17 -3.90
N TYR A 301 -4.09 -13.58 -5.07
CA TYR A 301 -4.77 -14.86 -5.27
C TYR A 301 -6.02 -15.08 -4.40
N PHE A 302 -6.73 -14.01 -4.03
CA PHE A 302 -7.99 -14.11 -3.30
C PHE A 302 -9.06 -13.13 -3.81
N ASP A 303 -10.32 -13.46 -3.52
CA ASP A 303 -11.48 -12.66 -3.86
C ASP A 303 -11.97 -11.82 -2.67
N CYS A 304 -11.78 -10.49 -2.73
CA CYS A 304 -12.19 -9.59 -1.64
C CYS A 304 -13.72 -9.48 -1.50
N CYS A 305 -14.27 -10.00 -0.41
CA CYS A 305 -15.69 -9.94 -0.06
C CYS A 305 -16.05 -8.88 1.01
N CYS A 306 -15.22 -7.84 1.17
CA CYS A 306 -15.48 -6.79 2.17
C CYS A 306 -16.80 -6.05 1.90
N LYS A 307 -17.31 -5.32 2.92
CA LYS A 307 -18.58 -4.57 2.85
C LYS A 307 -18.74 -3.69 1.61
N ARG A 308 -17.64 -3.10 1.10
CA ARG A 308 -17.67 -2.26 -0.10
C ARG A 308 -17.75 -3.08 -1.39
N CYS A 309 -17.05 -4.21 -1.46
CA CYS A 309 -17.12 -5.09 -2.63
C CYS A 309 -18.46 -5.82 -2.71
N ALA A 310 -19.08 -6.13 -1.56
CA ALA A 310 -20.38 -6.80 -1.51
C ALA A 310 -21.56 -5.86 -1.83
N ASP A 311 -21.36 -4.55 -1.74
CA ASP A 311 -22.38 -3.53 -2.03
C ASP A 311 -22.26 -3.05 -3.49
N PRO A 312 -23.28 -3.25 -4.36
CA PRO A 312 -23.27 -2.77 -5.73
C PRO A 312 -23.08 -1.26 -5.88
N THR A 313 -23.44 -0.47 -4.85
CA THR A 313 -23.28 0.99 -4.83
C THR A 313 -21.92 1.44 -4.29
N GLU A 314 -21.08 0.50 -3.84
CA GLU A 314 -19.79 0.77 -3.19
C GLU A 314 -19.90 1.73 -2.00
N CYS A 315 -20.73 1.39 -1.01
CA CYS A 315 -21.04 2.24 0.15
C CYS A 315 -21.68 3.58 -0.24
N GLY A 316 -22.53 3.57 -1.28
CA GLY A 316 -23.17 4.76 -1.82
C GLY A 316 -22.24 5.71 -2.59
N SER A 317 -20.99 5.30 -2.86
CA SER A 317 -20.05 6.14 -3.62
C SER A 317 -20.28 6.10 -5.13
N TYR A 318 -20.86 5.01 -5.65
CA TYR A 318 -21.11 4.80 -7.08
C TYR A 318 -19.84 4.88 -7.95
N LEU A 319 -18.67 4.57 -7.39
CA LEU A 319 -17.38 4.67 -8.08
C LEU A 319 -17.28 3.79 -9.33
N GLY A 320 -18.01 2.68 -9.41
CA GLY A 320 -18.11 1.84 -10.61
C GLY A 320 -19.34 2.08 -11.49
N ALA A 321 -20.26 2.97 -11.13
CA ALA A 321 -21.57 3.03 -11.78
C ALA A 321 -21.53 3.67 -13.19
N LEU A 322 -22.24 3.06 -14.14
CA LEU A 322 -22.51 3.66 -15.46
C LEU A 322 -23.89 4.33 -15.49
N LEU A 323 -24.17 5.08 -16.54
CA LEU A 323 -25.50 5.62 -16.86
C LEU A 323 -26.15 4.81 -17.98
N CYS A 324 -27.45 4.52 -17.81
CA CYS A 324 -28.20 3.74 -18.77
C CYS A 324 -28.39 4.50 -20.08
N SER A 325 -28.02 3.87 -21.19
CA SER A 325 -28.21 4.39 -22.54
C SER A 325 -29.67 4.66 -22.93
N SER A 326 -30.65 4.09 -22.21
CA SER A 326 -32.08 4.26 -22.51
C SER A 326 -32.79 5.26 -21.60
N CYS A 327 -32.57 5.21 -20.28
CA CYS A 327 -33.32 6.03 -19.31
C CYS A 327 -32.43 6.90 -18.41
N LYS A 328 -31.11 6.88 -18.60
CA LYS A 328 -30.11 7.66 -17.84
C LYS A 328 -30.08 7.37 -16.33
N SER A 329 -30.84 6.38 -15.84
CA SER A 329 -30.70 5.85 -14.47
C SER A 329 -29.40 5.06 -14.31
N VAL A 330 -29.01 4.80 -13.06
CA VAL A 330 -27.75 4.12 -12.72
C VAL A 330 -27.76 2.67 -13.17
N VAL A 331 -26.61 2.22 -13.67
CA VAL A 331 -26.33 0.83 -14.04
C VAL A 331 -25.26 0.30 -13.08
N LEU A 332 -25.58 -0.81 -12.42
CA LEU A 332 -24.78 -1.42 -11.35
C LEU A 332 -24.60 -2.91 -11.61
N PRO A 333 -23.55 -3.55 -11.07
CA PRO A 333 -23.39 -5.01 -11.16
C PRO A 333 -24.58 -5.72 -10.50
N ILE A 334 -25.02 -6.83 -11.09
CA ILE A 334 -26.06 -7.69 -10.52
C ILE A 334 -25.48 -8.42 -9.29
N ASN A 335 -24.33 -9.08 -9.46
CA ASN A 335 -23.57 -9.75 -8.40
C ASN A 335 -22.16 -9.13 -8.29
N PRO A 336 -21.92 -8.13 -7.42
CA PRO A 336 -20.65 -7.40 -7.38
C PRO A 336 -19.46 -8.23 -6.88
N LEU A 337 -19.70 -9.42 -6.32
CA LEU A 337 -18.67 -10.38 -5.92
C LEU A 337 -18.28 -11.35 -7.05
N GLU A 338 -18.98 -11.34 -8.18
CA GLU A 338 -18.65 -12.15 -9.35
C GLU A 338 -18.08 -11.23 -10.43
N THR A 339 -16.80 -11.43 -10.79
CA THR A 339 -16.11 -10.57 -11.76
C THR A 339 -16.81 -10.56 -13.12
N GLU A 340 -17.35 -11.70 -13.54
CA GLU A 340 -18.07 -11.89 -14.82
C GLU A 340 -19.56 -11.53 -14.74
N SER A 341 -20.01 -10.90 -13.65
CA SER A 341 -21.43 -10.58 -13.49
C SER A 341 -21.89 -9.50 -14.46
N ASN A 342 -23.02 -9.76 -15.13
CA ASN A 342 -23.74 -8.74 -15.89
C ASN A 342 -24.20 -7.59 -14.98
N TRP A 343 -24.45 -6.45 -15.63
CA TRP A 343 -24.88 -5.22 -14.99
C TRP A 343 -26.31 -4.90 -15.40
N ALA A 344 -27.07 -4.27 -14.52
CA ALA A 344 -28.46 -3.93 -14.79
C ALA A 344 -28.77 -2.48 -14.42
N CYS A 345 -29.53 -1.82 -15.29
CA CYS A 345 -30.11 -0.51 -15.01
C CYS A 345 -31.15 -0.61 -13.88
N LYS A 346 -31.05 0.28 -12.89
CA LYS A 346 -32.02 0.35 -11.78
C LYS A 346 -33.32 1.08 -12.14
N GLY A 347 -33.39 1.73 -13.30
CA GLY A 347 -34.60 2.42 -13.79
C GLY A 347 -35.45 1.57 -14.73
N CYS A 348 -34.86 0.94 -15.74
CA CYS A 348 -35.59 0.19 -16.77
C CYS A 348 -35.20 -1.29 -16.89
N SER A 349 -34.35 -1.80 -15.99
CA SER A 349 -33.89 -3.19 -15.96
C SER A 349 -33.12 -3.67 -17.20
N LYS A 350 -32.76 -2.76 -18.12
CA LYS A 350 -31.87 -3.10 -19.24
C LYS A 350 -30.54 -3.64 -18.72
N GLU A 351 -30.14 -4.79 -19.23
CA GLU A 351 -28.90 -5.46 -18.90
C GLU A 351 -27.75 -5.03 -19.84
N TYR A 352 -26.54 -5.15 -19.32
CA TYR A 352 -25.27 -4.83 -19.96
C TYR A 352 -24.27 -5.93 -19.60
N ASP A 353 -23.64 -6.51 -20.62
CA ASP A 353 -22.62 -7.54 -20.41
C ASP A 353 -21.35 -6.96 -19.79
N VAL A 354 -20.62 -7.76 -19.01
CA VAL A 354 -19.38 -7.32 -18.35
C VAL A 354 -18.33 -6.85 -19.36
N GLU A 355 -18.26 -7.45 -20.55
CA GLU A 355 -17.34 -7.06 -21.62
C GLU A 355 -17.62 -5.65 -22.12
N TYR A 356 -18.90 -5.25 -22.20
CA TYR A 356 -19.26 -3.88 -22.54
C TYR A 356 -18.77 -2.89 -21.47
N VAL A 357 -18.99 -3.22 -20.18
CA VAL A 357 -18.53 -2.40 -19.06
C VAL A 357 -17.00 -2.28 -19.07
N MET A 358 -16.29 -3.38 -19.25
CA MET A 358 -14.83 -3.41 -19.35
C MET A 358 -14.33 -2.60 -20.55
N GLY A 359 -14.98 -2.69 -21.70
CA GLY A 359 -14.65 -1.87 -22.88
C GLY A 359 -14.78 -0.37 -22.62
N VAL A 360 -15.83 0.05 -21.88
CA VAL A 360 -15.98 1.44 -21.43
C VAL A 360 -14.84 1.86 -20.49
N LEU A 361 -14.49 1.02 -19.50
CA LEU A 361 -13.42 1.32 -18.55
C LEU A 361 -12.06 1.46 -19.24
N ILE A 362 -11.75 0.57 -20.19
CA ILE A 362 -10.51 0.59 -20.98
C ILE A 362 -10.46 1.85 -21.83
N SER A 363 -11.48 2.12 -22.64
CA SER A 363 -11.50 3.27 -23.56
C SER A 363 -11.38 4.62 -22.84
N VAL A 364 -12.08 4.79 -21.72
CA VAL A 364 -11.97 6.04 -20.93
C VAL A 364 -10.64 6.09 -20.17
N GLY A 365 -10.11 4.94 -19.72
CA GLY A 365 -8.79 4.85 -19.13
C GLY A 365 -7.69 5.29 -20.10
N GLU A 366 -7.72 4.82 -21.34
CA GLU A 366 -6.82 5.23 -22.42
C GLU A 366 -6.92 6.74 -22.68
N SER A 367 -8.14 7.29 -22.72
CA SER A 367 -8.35 8.74 -22.88
C SER A 367 -7.70 9.56 -21.76
N LEU A 368 -7.68 9.06 -20.51
CA LEU A 368 -6.99 9.71 -19.39
C LEU A 368 -5.46 9.65 -19.53
N GLU A 369 -4.94 8.56 -20.08
CA GLU A 369 -3.50 8.38 -20.33
C GLU A 369 -3.00 9.26 -21.49
N GLU A 370 -3.82 9.45 -22.51
CA GLU A 370 -3.55 10.30 -23.68
C GLU A 370 -3.79 11.80 -23.43
N ALA A 371 -4.47 12.15 -22.32
CA ALA A 371 -4.73 13.53 -21.96
C ALA A 371 -3.43 14.35 -21.88
N THR A 372 -3.46 15.57 -22.45
CA THR A 372 -2.27 16.43 -22.51
C THR A 372 -1.80 16.79 -21.10
N PRO A 373 -0.57 16.39 -20.70
CA PRO A 373 -0.07 16.70 -19.38
C PRO A 373 -0.05 18.21 -19.14
N TYR A 374 -0.45 18.62 -17.94
CA TYR A 374 -0.53 20.02 -17.50
C TYR A 374 -1.56 20.91 -18.21
N ASP A 375 -2.45 20.36 -19.04
CA ASP A 375 -3.60 21.09 -19.57
C ASP A 375 -4.91 20.67 -18.87
N PRO A 376 -5.51 21.52 -18.00
CA PRO A 376 -6.78 21.19 -17.35
C PRO A 376 -7.93 20.99 -18.34
N ASN A 377 -7.90 21.61 -19.53
CA ASN A 377 -8.98 21.49 -20.50
C ASN A 377 -9.06 20.09 -21.12
N SER A 378 -7.91 19.44 -21.32
CA SER A 378 -7.87 18.03 -21.76
C SER A 378 -8.67 17.11 -20.82
N TYR A 379 -8.61 17.34 -19.51
CA TYR A 379 -9.36 16.56 -18.51
C TYR A 379 -10.83 16.98 -18.42
N GLU A 380 -11.15 18.27 -18.54
CA GLU A 380 -12.55 18.74 -18.64
C GLU A 380 -13.24 18.18 -19.88
N LYS A 381 -12.52 18.03 -21.00
CA LYS A 381 -13.05 17.39 -22.20
C LYS A 381 -13.47 15.94 -21.92
N ILE A 382 -12.66 15.18 -21.20
CA ILE A 382 -13.02 13.79 -20.80
C ILE A 382 -14.27 13.80 -19.91
N LEU A 383 -14.37 14.74 -18.96
CA LEU A 383 -15.55 14.87 -18.10
C LEU A 383 -16.82 15.19 -18.90
N TYR A 384 -16.71 16.02 -19.94
CA TYR A 384 -17.80 16.34 -20.86
C TYR A 384 -18.18 15.15 -21.74
N ASP A 385 -17.20 14.51 -22.38
CA ASP A 385 -17.42 13.41 -23.33
C ASP A 385 -18.03 12.18 -22.63
N THR A 386 -17.75 11.99 -21.34
CA THR A 386 -18.24 10.85 -20.56
C THR A 386 -19.48 11.14 -19.71
N GLN A 387 -20.02 12.36 -19.74
CA GLN A 387 -21.09 12.80 -18.83
C GLN A 387 -22.40 12.00 -18.94
N ASP A 388 -22.66 11.45 -20.13
CA ASP A 388 -23.86 10.68 -20.49
C ASP A 388 -23.68 9.16 -20.37
N LEU A 389 -22.46 8.73 -20.08
CA LEU A 389 -22.02 7.33 -20.03
C LEU A 389 -21.66 6.90 -18.60
N LEU A 390 -20.98 7.75 -17.85
CA LEU A 390 -20.46 7.47 -16.52
C LEU A 390 -21.23 8.27 -15.47
N HIS A 391 -21.58 7.62 -14.36
CA HIS A 391 -22.16 8.30 -13.21
C HIS A 391 -21.24 9.46 -12.77
N PRO A 392 -21.74 10.61 -12.28
CA PRO A 392 -20.91 11.73 -11.83
C PRO A 392 -19.76 11.29 -10.90
N ASN A 393 -20.05 10.39 -9.96
CA ASN A 393 -19.07 9.88 -9.00
C ASN A 393 -18.16 8.77 -9.54
N HIS A 394 -18.26 8.38 -10.81
CA HIS A 394 -17.48 7.28 -11.36
C HIS A 394 -15.98 7.55 -11.24
N TYR A 395 -15.17 6.54 -10.89
CA TYR A 395 -13.79 6.76 -10.51
C TYR A 395 -12.92 7.40 -11.60
N LEU A 396 -13.16 7.08 -12.88
CA LEU A 396 -12.46 7.70 -14.00
C LEU A 396 -12.76 9.20 -14.12
N ARG A 397 -13.99 9.62 -13.77
CA ARG A 397 -14.33 11.04 -13.67
C ARG A 397 -13.66 11.69 -12.47
N ILE A 398 -13.65 11.01 -11.32
CA ILE A 398 -12.91 11.47 -10.13
C ILE A 398 -11.40 11.61 -10.43
N GLU A 399 -10.81 10.71 -11.23
CA GLU A 399 -9.41 10.83 -11.67
C GLU A 399 -9.17 12.05 -12.56
N ALA A 400 -10.06 12.35 -13.51
CA ALA A 400 -10.01 13.60 -14.27
C ALA A 400 -10.18 14.84 -13.37
N GLU A 401 -11.13 14.82 -12.43
CA GLU A 401 -11.36 15.93 -11.50
C GLU A 401 -10.17 16.18 -10.57
N LEU A 402 -9.49 15.10 -10.11
CA LEU A 402 -8.25 15.21 -9.35
C LEU A 402 -7.18 15.98 -10.14
N LYS A 403 -7.07 15.74 -11.46
CA LYS A 403 -6.16 16.47 -12.34
C LYS A 403 -6.58 17.93 -12.53
N VAL A 404 -7.86 18.20 -12.79
CA VAL A 404 -8.40 19.57 -12.89
C VAL A 404 -8.11 20.37 -11.62
N ALA A 405 -8.43 19.80 -10.46
CA ALA A 405 -8.20 20.44 -9.16
C ALA A 405 -6.71 20.70 -8.88
N ALA A 406 -5.84 19.78 -9.28
CA ALA A 406 -4.39 19.90 -9.13
C ALA A 406 -3.77 20.95 -10.06
N LEU A 407 -4.31 21.16 -11.26
CA LEU A 407 -3.71 22.03 -12.29
C LEU A 407 -4.17 23.49 -12.20
N ILE A 408 -5.47 23.75 -12.02
CA ILE A 408 -6.01 25.12 -11.98
C ILE A 408 -5.37 25.90 -10.82
N GLY A 409 -4.71 27.01 -11.10
CA GLY A 409 -4.06 27.85 -10.08
C GLY A 409 -2.64 27.42 -9.69
N ASN A 410 -2.15 26.28 -10.18
CA ASN A 410 -0.86 25.71 -9.79
C ASN A 410 0.15 25.54 -10.95
N ILE A 411 -0.26 25.77 -12.21
CA ILE A 411 0.66 25.77 -13.35
C ILE A 411 1.12 27.19 -13.71
N PRO A 412 2.33 27.38 -14.26
CA PRO A 412 2.86 28.71 -14.56
C PRO A 412 1.99 29.53 -15.52
N THR A 413 1.24 28.90 -16.41
CA THR A 413 0.36 29.54 -17.41
C THR A 413 -0.99 29.95 -16.83
N SER A 414 -1.43 29.36 -15.72
CA SER A 414 -2.72 29.63 -15.07
C SER A 414 -2.59 29.57 -13.54
N SER A 415 -1.69 30.40 -13.00
CA SER A 415 -1.43 30.50 -11.56
C SER A 415 -2.29 31.56 -10.88
N PHE A 416 -2.60 31.37 -9.60
CA PHE A 416 -3.34 32.38 -8.82
C PHE A 416 -2.67 33.76 -8.82
N SER A 417 -1.33 33.80 -8.82
CA SER A 417 -0.53 35.03 -8.85
C SER A 417 -0.69 35.85 -10.14
N LYS A 418 -1.14 35.24 -11.24
CA LYS A 418 -1.32 35.90 -12.54
C LYS A 418 -2.75 36.40 -12.78
N GLY A 419 -3.65 36.19 -11.82
CA GLY A 419 -5.08 36.45 -12.01
C GLY A 419 -5.75 35.29 -12.73
N MET A 420 -6.75 34.69 -12.09
CA MET A 420 -7.52 33.57 -12.62
C MET A 420 -8.98 33.99 -12.81
N PRO A 421 -9.61 33.59 -13.93
CA PRO A 421 -11.02 33.88 -14.14
C PRO A 421 -11.85 33.16 -13.08
N ARG A 422 -12.80 33.89 -12.47
CA ARG A 422 -13.67 33.34 -11.40
C ARG A 422 -14.30 31.98 -11.78
N PRO A 423 -14.84 31.77 -13.00
CA PRO A 423 -15.39 30.46 -13.38
C PRO A 423 -14.42 29.28 -13.23
N ALA A 424 -13.14 29.47 -13.57
CA ALA A 424 -12.14 28.40 -13.44
C ALA A 424 -11.84 28.07 -11.97
N VAL A 425 -11.75 29.11 -11.13
CA VAL A 425 -11.51 28.94 -9.69
C VAL A 425 -12.71 28.28 -9.00
N GLU A 426 -13.92 28.67 -9.39
CA GLU A 426 -15.16 28.03 -8.95
C GLU A 426 -15.26 26.57 -9.39
N ARG A 427 -14.84 26.27 -10.63
CA ARG A 427 -14.78 24.90 -11.13
C ARG A 427 -13.84 24.04 -10.30
N LYS A 428 -12.64 24.54 -9.98
CA LYS A 428 -11.72 23.88 -9.04
C LYS A 428 -12.36 23.65 -7.67
N ARG A 429 -13.11 24.62 -7.14
CA ARG A 429 -13.85 24.50 -5.87
C ARG A 429 -14.84 23.34 -5.92
N GLN A 430 -15.62 23.25 -7.00
CA GLN A 430 -16.60 22.19 -7.23
C GLN A 430 -15.93 20.81 -7.27
N CYS A 431 -14.86 20.64 -8.05
CA CYS A 431 -14.09 19.39 -8.10
C CYS A 431 -13.59 18.99 -6.71
N CYS A 432 -13.00 19.93 -5.95
CA CYS A 432 -12.50 19.63 -4.60
C CYS A 432 -13.60 19.14 -3.65
N PHE A 433 -14.78 19.78 -3.66
CA PHE A 433 -15.92 19.34 -2.84
C PHE A 433 -16.42 17.96 -3.24
N HIS A 434 -16.62 17.73 -4.54
CA HIS A 434 -17.11 16.47 -5.06
C HIS A 434 -16.16 15.30 -4.76
N ILE A 435 -14.85 15.49 -4.98
CA ILE A 435 -13.82 14.50 -4.62
C ILE A 435 -13.87 14.17 -3.12
N LEU A 436 -13.98 15.19 -2.26
CA LEU A 436 -14.06 14.99 -0.81
C LEU A 436 -15.33 14.24 -0.43
N GLU A 437 -16.48 14.56 -1.02
CA GLU A 437 -17.75 13.89 -0.76
C GLU A 437 -17.68 12.39 -1.12
N VAL A 438 -17.24 12.08 -2.34
CA VAL A 438 -17.23 10.70 -2.86
C VAL A 438 -16.17 9.84 -2.18
N LEU A 439 -14.91 10.29 -2.15
CA LEU A 439 -13.83 9.43 -1.65
C LEU A 439 -13.87 9.24 -0.13
N SER A 440 -14.51 10.14 0.63
CA SER A 440 -14.69 9.96 2.09
C SER A 440 -15.59 8.78 2.45
N LEU A 441 -16.47 8.34 1.55
CA LEU A 441 -17.37 7.21 1.77
C LEU A 441 -16.61 5.87 1.80
N VAL A 442 -15.49 5.80 1.08
CA VAL A 442 -14.74 4.56 0.87
C VAL A 442 -13.33 4.57 1.48
N ASP A 443 -12.80 5.75 1.77
CA ASP A 443 -11.52 5.93 2.45
C ASP A 443 -11.65 7.03 3.52
N PRO A 444 -12.32 6.73 4.65
CA PRO A 444 -12.57 7.70 5.71
C PRO A 444 -11.31 8.00 6.53
N GLY A 445 -11.38 9.06 7.33
CA GLY A 445 -10.33 9.40 8.29
C GLY A 445 -9.16 10.20 7.71
N PHE A 446 -7.98 9.98 8.28
CA PHE A 446 -6.77 10.76 7.99
C PHE A 446 -5.98 10.17 6.83
N ASN A 447 -6.07 10.83 5.66
CA ASN A 447 -5.52 10.33 4.40
C ASN A 447 -4.71 11.40 3.66
N GLN A 448 -3.63 11.00 2.99
CA GLN A 448 -2.75 11.92 2.26
C GLN A 448 -3.47 12.63 1.10
N TRP A 449 -4.30 11.93 0.33
CA TRP A 449 -5.10 12.55 -0.73
C TRP A 449 -6.06 13.61 -0.17
N ARG A 450 -6.64 13.36 1.01
CA ARG A 450 -7.56 14.29 1.68
C ARG A 450 -6.84 15.57 2.07
N VAL A 451 -5.61 15.45 2.58
CA VAL A 451 -4.73 16.60 2.89
C VAL A 451 -4.48 17.43 1.63
N GLN A 452 -4.15 16.78 0.51
CA GLN A 452 -3.90 17.46 -0.76
C GLN A 452 -5.14 18.23 -1.23
N ILE A 453 -6.32 17.59 -1.26
CA ILE A 453 -7.55 18.23 -1.76
C ILE A 453 -8.05 19.32 -0.83
N LEU A 454 -7.95 19.15 0.49
CA LEU A 454 -8.27 20.22 1.44
C LEU A 454 -7.33 21.42 1.30
N SER A 455 -6.04 21.20 0.98
CA SER A 455 -5.09 22.27 0.70
C SER A 455 -5.51 23.07 -0.54
N GLU A 456 -5.86 22.36 -1.63
CA GLU A 456 -6.32 23.00 -2.86
C GLU A 456 -7.65 23.74 -2.66
N LEU A 457 -8.60 23.18 -1.92
CA LEU A 457 -9.86 23.84 -1.57
C LEU A 457 -9.63 25.11 -0.75
N THR A 458 -8.70 25.07 0.22
CA THR A 458 -8.38 26.21 1.07
C THR A 458 -7.76 27.35 0.26
N LYS A 459 -6.78 27.06 -0.60
CA LYS A 459 -6.20 28.04 -1.54
C LYS A 459 -7.28 28.69 -2.41
N THR A 460 -8.18 27.89 -2.96
CA THR A 460 -9.30 28.34 -3.80
C THR A 460 -10.26 29.25 -3.04
N LYS A 461 -10.67 28.88 -1.82
CA LYS A 461 -11.56 29.70 -0.98
C LYS A 461 -10.94 31.06 -0.65
N LEU A 462 -9.66 31.09 -0.30
CA LEU A 462 -8.94 32.33 -0.01
C LEU A 462 -8.84 33.23 -1.25
N TYR A 463 -8.61 32.65 -2.42
CA TYR A 463 -8.59 33.42 -3.66
C TYR A 463 -9.95 34.07 -3.94
N LEU A 464 -11.03 33.29 -3.87
CA LEU A 464 -12.39 33.78 -4.13
C LEU A 464 -12.82 34.86 -3.13
N VAL A 465 -12.60 34.67 -1.83
CA VAL A 465 -13.00 35.67 -0.82
C VAL A 465 -12.21 36.98 -0.97
N ASN A 466 -10.95 36.92 -1.41
CA ASN A 466 -10.17 38.12 -1.72
C ASN A 466 -10.71 38.85 -2.97
N LEU A 467 -11.16 38.12 -4.00
CA LEU A 467 -11.84 38.74 -5.14
C LEU A 467 -13.14 39.43 -4.71
N ASP A 468 -13.95 38.76 -3.88
CA ASP A 468 -15.21 39.30 -3.38
C ASP A 468 -14.98 40.53 -2.49
N PHE A 469 -14.00 40.48 -1.58
CA PHE A 469 -13.65 41.62 -0.74
C PHE A 469 -13.20 42.83 -1.55
N ASN A 470 -12.34 42.63 -2.56
CA ASN A 470 -11.88 43.70 -3.44
C ASN A 470 -13.01 44.29 -4.32
N ALA A 471 -14.02 43.49 -4.63
CA ALA A 471 -15.22 43.91 -5.35
C ALA A 471 -16.31 44.54 -4.45
N GLY A 472 -16.10 44.58 -3.12
CA GLY A 472 -17.10 45.04 -2.16
C GLY A 472 -18.28 44.08 -1.98
N LEU A 473 -18.13 42.83 -2.40
CA LEU A 473 -19.13 41.76 -2.31
C LEU A 473 -18.99 40.90 -1.06
N ALA A 474 -17.86 41.00 -0.35
CA ALA A 474 -17.64 40.33 0.93
C ALA A 474 -17.12 41.31 1.99
N ASP A 475 -17.51 41.08 3.24
CA ASP A 475 -17.05 41.87 4.38
C ASP A 475 -15.82 41.26 5.07
N LYS A 476 -15.30 41.97 6.09
CA LYS A 476 -14.14 41.48 6.88
C LYS A 476 -14.46 40.22 7.69
N VAL A 477 -15.71 39.99 8.06
CA VAL A 477 -16.15 38.84 8.84
C VAL A 477 -16.08 37.57 7.98
N GLU A 478 -16.52 37.66 6.72
CA GLU A 478 -16.42 36.56 5.75
C GLU A 478 -14.98 36.19 5.47
N VAL A 479 -14.10 37.17 5.23
CA VAL A 479 -12.66 36.94 5.07
C VAL A 479 -12.07 36.26 6.31
N PHE A 480 -12.41 36.76 7.50
CA PHE A 480 -11.93 36.20 8.77
C PHE A 480 -12.38 34.75 8.98
N LYS A 481 -13.62 34.40 8.61
CA LYS A 481 -14.12 33.03 8.69
C LYS A 481 -13.30 32.07 7.83
N ILE A 482 -12.97 32.45 6.59
CA ILE A 482 -12.13 31.63 5.71
C ILE A 482 -10.71 31.49 6.27
N LEU A 483 -10.15 32.55 6.85
CA LEU A 483 -8.84 32.50 7.51
C LEU A 483 -8.84 31.57 8.74
N GLN A 484 -9.92 31.55 9.53
CA GLN A 484 -10.07 30.60 10.63
C GLN A 484 -10.15 29.15 10.12
N GLU A 485 -10.92 28.88 9.07
CA GLU A 485 -10.96 27.55 8.43
C GLU A 485 -9.56 27.12 7.96
N GLN A 486 -8.81 28.03 7.35
CA GLN A 486 -7.43 27.79 6.95
C GLN A 486 -6.54 27.47 8.16
N GLN A 487 -6.68 28.19 9.28
CA GLN A 487 -5.89 27.95 10.48
C GLN A 487 -6.16 26.56 11.07
N VAL A 488 -7.43 26.15 11.15
CA VAL A 488 -7.81 24.79 11.57
C VAL A 488 -7.21 23.74 10.62
N PHE A 489 -7.29 23.97 9.31
CA PHE A 489 -6.68 23.08 8.32
C PHE A 489 -5.14 23.04 8.47
N GLN A 490 -4.47 24.14 8.79
CA GLN A 490 -3.03 24.16 9.02
C GLN A 490 -2.64 23.28 10.21
N TYR A 491 -3.44 23.21 11.28
CA TYR A 491 -3.20 22.25 12.36
C TYR A 491 -3.37 20.80 11.88
N TYR A 492 -4.43 20.51 11.12
CA TYR A 492 -4.64 19.19 10.52
C TYR A 492 -3.49 18.80 9.59
N LEU A 493 -2.99 19.73 8.78
CA LEU A 493 -1.85 19.56 7.87
C LEU A 493 -0.55 19.37 8.64
N ALA A 494 -0.24 20.23 9.61
CA ALA A 494 0.97 20.13 10.43
C ALA A 494 1.01 18.80 11.18
N TYR A 495 -0.13 18.37 11.71
CA TYR A 495 -0.26 17.08 12.34
C TYR A 495 -0.04 15.93 11.34
N ASN A 496 -0.69 15.96 10.17
CA ASN A 496 -0.45 14.97 9.10
C ASN A 496 1.03 14.96 8.67
N GLN A 497 1.66 16.11 8.46
CA GLN A 497 3.06 16.20 8.07
C GLN A 497 3.99 15.65 9.16
N SER A 498 3.69 15.93 10.43
CA SER A 498 4.46 15.42 11.57
C SER A 498 4.45 13.89 11.69
N ILE A 499 3.44 13.24 11.08
CA ILE A 499 3.23 11.80 11.09
C ILE A 499 3.69 11.17 9.77
N PHE A 500 3.08 11.59 8.65
CA PHE A 500 3.22 10.97 7.33
C PHE A 500 4.37 11.56 6.49
N SER A 501 4.91 12.72 6.87
CA SER A 501 6.01 13.40 6.14
C SER A 501 7.34 13.40 6.88
N ARG A 502 7.51 12.55 7.91
CA ARG A 502 8.83 12.17 8.47
C ARG A 502 9.63 11.30 7.48
N GLN A 503 9.70 11.71 6.21
CA GLN A 503 10.40 10.98 5.16
C GLN A 503 11.87 11.38 5.04
N SER A 504 12.40 12.25 5.91
CA SER A 504 13.71 12.87 5.67
C SER A 504 14.50 13.32 6.91
N LYS A 505 14.35 12.65 8.06
CA LYS A 505 15.28 12.84 9.18
C LYS A 505 15.94 11.54 9.59
#